data_AF-A0A967N899-F1
#
_entry.id   AF-A0A967N899-F1
#
_cell.length_a   1.000
_cell.length_b   1.000
_cell.length_c   1.000
_cell.angle_alpha   90.00
_cell.angle_beta   90.00
_cell.angle_gamma   90.00
#
_symmetry.space_group_name_H-M   'P 1'
#
loop_
_entity.id
_entity.type
_entity.pdbx_description
1 polymer ?
#
loop_
_entity_poly.entity_id
_entity_poly.type
_entity_poly.pdbx_seq_one_letter_code
_entity_poly.pdbx_strand_id
1 'polypeptide(L)'
;LSPELSGPKLQALDAARPFIVRGCFLATLLAAGVAGLFWAMRQGHLGAGAVVAGLGVLLFVDAVRVDDAFIQTLDFGRWAAPDENIRFLTEARDEEPPFRVLSMVQGGQDVKPGLYGLELAAGHHPNDLARYRELIGMEGSGAPRNLLRSTNVLRVLNVRYLLWPDLEYGPVDGMERVSGVTLPDGRRYRSLYRVPDLPRARLVGSARVDPGPEAVDRILSEEFEPGDEVILAEPPPLELPGEPVEGEVRWEERGPNRIVLRVRAAAPALLVLSENWFPAWRARVDGVEAPVLRAYHTLRAVPVEAGEHRVEIFYSSDLLRRSLWLSAISALILACAAATTLVRRRRGRRR
;
A
#
# COMPACT_ATOMS: atom_id res chain seq x y z
N LEU A 1 -2.12 1.68 -44.10
CA LEU A 1 -2.16 2.20 -42.71
C LEU A 1 -3.48 1.75 -42.11
N SER A 2 -3.47 1.02 -41.00
CA SER A 2 -4.69 0.49 -40.39
C SER A 2 -5.68 1.62 -40.07
N PRO A 3 -6.99 1.43 -40.30
CA PRO A 3 -8.02 2.44 -40.04
C PRO A 3 -8.18 2.83 -38.55
N GLU A 4 -7.44 2.19 -37.64
CA GLU A 4 -7.50 2.40 -36.18
C GLU A 4 -6.47 3.40 -35.62
N LEU A 5 -5.56 3.91 -36.47
CA LEU A 5 -4.55 4.89 -36.08
C LEU A 5 -5.14 6.31 -36.15
N SER A 6 -5.75 6.75 -35.05
CA SER A 6 -6.26 8.12 -34.88
C SER A 6 -5.13 9.14 -34.67
N GLY A 7 -5.45 10.44 -34.77
CA GLY A 7 -4.48 11.55 -34.68
C GLY A 7 -3.49 11.48 -33.50
N PRO A 8 -3.92 11.28 -32.24
CA PRO A 8 -3.01 11.18 -31.10
C PRO A 8 -2.06 9.98 -31.17
N LYS A 9 -2.53 8.84 -31.71
CA LYS A 9 -1.71 7.63 -31.89
C LYS A 9 -0.68 7.81 -33.00
N LEU A 10 -1.04 8.50 -34.08
CA LEU A 10 -0.11 8.87 -35.16
C LEU A 10 0.99 9.80 -34.66
N GLN A 11 0.65 10.84 -33.89
CA GLN A 11 1.64 11.73 -33.28
C GLN A 11 2.58 11.00 -32.32
N ALA A 12 2.04 10.09 -31.50
CA ALA A 12 2.87 9.26 -30.62
C ALA A 12 3.81 8.34 -31.40
N LEU A 13 3.33 7.73 -32.49
CA LEU A 13 4.16 6.89 -33.36
C LEU A 13 5.26 7.69 -34.06
N ASP A 14 4.94 8.88 -34.58
CA ASP A 14 5.93 9.75 -35.23
C ASP A 14 6.99 10.24 -34.24
N ALA A 15 6.60 10.58 -33.01
CA ALA A 15 7.53 10.92 -31.94
C ALA A 15 8.41 9.72 -31.54
N ALA A 16 7.87 8.50 -31.56
CA ALA A 16 8.60 7.27 -31.22
C ALA A 16 9.48 6.73 -32.37
N ARG A 17 9.20 7.09 -33.62
CA ARG A 17 9.87 6.53 -34.82
C ARG A 17 11.40 6.62 -34.77
N PRO A 18 12.04 7.75 -34.40
CA PRO A 18 13.50 7.82 -34.30
C PRO A 18 14.07 6.84 -33.25
N PHE A 19 13.36 6.66 -32.14
CA PHE A 19 13.73 5.72 -31.09
C PHE A 19 13.63 4.27 -31.57
N ILE A 20 12.55 3.92 -32.28
CA ILE A 20 12.35 2.58 -32.85
C ILE A 20 13.46 2.25 -33.85
N VAL A 21 13.74 3.15 -34.80
CA VAL A 21 14.77 2.91 -35.83
C VAL A 21 16.16 2.76 -35.21
N ARG A 22 16.52 3.65 -34.27
CA ARG A 22 17.79 3.56 -33.54
C ARG A 22 17.89 2.26 -32.73
N GLY A 23 16.79 1.87 -32.07
CA GLY A 23 16.70 0.62 -31.31
C GLY A 23 16.91 -0.62 -32.18
N CYS A 24 16.24 -0.69 -33.35
CA CYS A 24 16.41 -1.79 -34.30
C CYS A 24 17.85 -1.89 -34.82
N PHE A 25 18.48 -0.76 -35.13
CA PHE A 25 19.87 -0.76 -35.61
C PHE A 25 20.83 -1.28 -34.53
N LEU A 26 20.69 -0.81 -33.30
CA LEU A 26 21.51 -1.24 -32.17
C LEU A 26 21.30 -2.72 -31.82
N ALA A 27 20.06 -3.19 -31.82
CA ALA A 27 19.73 -4.61 -31.63
C ALA A 27 20.40 -5.49 -32.70
N THR A 28 20.40 -5.02 -33.97
CA THR A 28 21.08 -5.72 -35.07
C THR A 28 22.59 -5.78 -34.85
N LEU A 29 23.21 -4.69 -34.40
CA LEU A 29 24.64 -4.66 -34.09
C LEU A 29 25.01 -5.58 -32.92
N LEU A 30 24.20 -5.61 -31.86
CA LEU A 30 24.40 -6.50 -30.72
C LEU A 30 24.27 -7.97 -31.14
N ALA A 31 23.24 -8.30 -31.94
CA ALA A 31 23.06 -9.64 -32.50
C ALA A 31 24.25 -10.05 -33.40
N ALA A 32 24.76 -9.13 -34.23
CA ALA A 32 25.95 -9.36 -35.02
C ALA A 32 27.20 -9.56 -34.14
N GLY A 33 27.32 -8.83 -33.03
CA GLY A 33 28.38 -9.01 -32.04
C GLY A 33 28.34 -10.39 -31.39
N VAL A 34 27.16 -10.86 -30.97
CA VAL A 34 26.95 -12.22 -30.45
C VAL A 34 27.34 -13.26 -31.49
N ALA A 35 26.85 -13.14 -32.73
CA ALA A 35 27.19 -14.04 -33.82
C ALA A 35 28.71 -14.05 -34.11
N GLY A 36 29.34 -12.88 -34.05
CA GLY A 36 30.79 -12.70 -34.21
C GLY A 36 31.60 -13.41 -33.13
N LEU A 37 31.19 -13.34 -31.86
CA LEU A 37 31.85 -14.06 -30.76
C LEU A 37 31.79 -15.58 -30.97
N PHE A 38 30.61 -16.11 -31.33
CA PHE A 38 30.43 -17.54 -31.60
C PHE A 38 31.19 -17.98 -32.86
N TRP A 39 31.21 -17.17 -33.90
CA TRP A 39 32.00 -17.43 -35.10
C TRP A 39 33.50 -17.47 -34.80
N ALA A 40 34.02 -16.48 -34.07
CA ALA A 40 35.43 -16.42 -33.68
C ALA A 40 35.85 -17.61 -32.79
N MET A 41 34.96 -18.08 -31.90
CA MET A 41 35.19 -19.30 -31.14
C MET A 41 35.24 -20.54 -32.03
N ARG A 42 34.33 -20.64 -33.01
CA ARG A 42 34.30 -21.75 -33.97
C ARG A 42 35.56 -21.80 -34.85
N GLN A 43 36.13 -20.64 -35.18
CA GLN A 43 37.41 -20.54 -35.91
C GLN A 43 38.64 -20.74 -35.01
N GLY A 44 38.46 -20.97 -33.70
CA GLY A 44 39.57 -21.16 -32.76
C GLY A 44 40.30 -19.87 -32.37
N HIS A 45 39.80 -18.69 -32.74
CA HIS A 45 40.40 -17.40 -32.39
C HIS A 45 40.11 -16.99 -30.94
N LEU A 46 39.02 -17.49 -30.35
CA LEU A 46 38.63 -17.21 -28.95
C LEU A 46 38.34 -18.51 -28.20
N GLY A 47 38.76 -18.57 -26.94
CA GLY A 47 38.35 -19.63 -26.01
C GLY A 47 36.99 -19.35 -25.37
N ALA A 48 36.35 -20.38 -24.80
CA ALA A 48 35.01 -20.26 -24.19
C ALA A 48 34.92 -19.18 -23.10
N GLY A 49 35.97 -19.00 -22.30
CA GLY A 49 36.01 -17.94 -21.28
C GLY A 49 35.96 -16.52 -21.87
N ALA A 50 36.61 -16.30 -23.01
CA ALA A 50 36.59 -15.02 -23.71
C ALA A 50 35.22 -14.73 -24.34
N VAL A 51 34.53 -15.75 -24.85
CA VAL A 51 33.15 -15.63 -25.34
C VAL A 51 32.20 -15.26 -24.20
N VAL A 52 32.29 -15.94 -23.05
CA VAL A 52 31.46 -15.63 -21.88
C VAL A 52 31.68 -14.19 -21.41
N ALA A 53 32.95 -13.74 -21.36
CA ALA A 53 33.26 -12.36 -21.02
C ALA A 53 32.67 -11.37 -22.04
N GLY A 54 32.82 -11.66 -23.34
CA GLY A 54 32.26 -10.83 -24.42
C GLY A 54 30.74 -10.75 -24.38
N LEU A 55 30.05 -11.87 -24.11
CA LEU A 55 28.60 -11.88 -23.90
C LEU A 55 28.21 -11.04 -22.69
N GLY A 56 28.96 -11.12 -21.59
CA GLY A 56 28.75 -10.28 -20.42
C GLY A 56 28.85 -8.79 -20.75
N VAL A 57 29.83 -8.39 -21.56
CA VAL A 57 29.98 -6.99 -22.03
C VAL A 57 28.81 -6.57 -22.92
N LEU A 58 28.42 -7.39 -23.91
CA LEU A 58 27.31 -7.07 -24.80
C LEU A 58 25.99 -6.93 -24.04
N LEU A 59 25.72 -7.83 -23.08
CA LEU A 59 24.56 -7.77 -22.21
C LEU A 59 24.59 -6.53 -21.31
N PHE A 60 25.74 -6.20 -20.73
CA PHE A 60 25.89 -4.99 -19.92
C PHE A 60 25.61 -3.73 -20.73
N VAL A 61 26.17 -3.62 -21.95
CA VAL A 61 25.93 -2.48 -22.83
C VAL A 61 24.46 -2.37 -23.22
N ASP A 62 23.81 -3.48 -23.55
CA ASP A 62 22.39 -3.48 -23.87
C ASP A 62 21.53 -3.08 -22.67
N ALA A 63 21.79 -3.67 -21.50
CA ALA A 63 21.08 -3.37 -20.25
C ALA A 63 21.21 -1.90 -19.87
N VAL A 64 22.44 -1.35 -19.80
CA VAL A 64 22.66 0.07 -19.49
C VAL A 64 21.94 0.96 -20.49
N ARG A 65 22.01 0.67 -21.79
CA ARG A 65 21.32 1.44 -22.83
C ARG A 65 19.80 1.42 -22.67
N VAL A 66 19.22 0.28 -22.33
CA VAL A 66 17.77 0.14 -22.11
C VAL A 66 17.37 0.88 -20.84
N ASP A 67 18.08 0.64 -19.74
CA ASP A 67 17.73 1.14 -18.42
C ASP A 67 17.95 2.65 -18.30
N ASP A 68 19.02 3.20 -18.90
CA ASP A 68 19.33 4.64 -18.87
C ASP A 68 18.20 5.49 -19.46
N ALA A 69 17.45 4.95 -20.43
CA ALA A 69 16.27 5.65 -20.98
C ALA A 69 15.14 5.88 -19.95
N PHE A 70 15.12 5.09 -18.86
CA PHE A 70 14.13 5.19 -17.79
C PHE A 70 14.70 5.83 -16.50
N ILE A 71 16.02 6.06 -16.43
CA ILE A 71 16.67 6.68 -15.28
C ILE A 71 16.62 8.19 -15.43
N GLN A 72 15.78 8.84 -14.63
CA GLN A 72 15.79 10.29 -14.49
C GLN A 72 16.51 10.65 -13.20
N THR A 73 17.59 11.44 -13.31
CA THR A 73 18.26 12.01 -12.14
C THR A 73 17.55 13.30 -11.76
N LEU A 74 16.91 13.28 -10.59
CA LEU A 74 16.23 14.44 -10.01
C LEU A 74 16.93 14.81 -8.71
N ASP A 75 17.00 16.11 -8.41
CA ASP A 75 17.41 16.56 -7.09
C ASP A 75 16.34 16.11 -6.08
N PHE A 76 16.71 15.18 -5.19
CA PHE A 76 15.76 14.58 -4.26
C PHE A 76 15.16 15.62 -3.32
N GLY A 77 15.94 16.59 -2.82
CA GLY A 77 15.45 17.63 -1.91
C GLY A 77 14.38 18.51 -2.57
N ARG A 78 14.57 18.86 -3.84
CA ARG A 78 13.61 19.61 -4.63
C ARG A 78 12.38 18.77 -5.01
N TRP A 79 12.58 17.51 -5.38
CA TRP A 79 11.48 16.61 -5.77
C TRP A 79 10.59 16.22 -4.57
N ALA A 80 11.21 15.94 -3.43
CA ALA A 80 10.57 15.62 -2.16
C ALA A 80 10.27 16.88 -1.31
N ALA A 81 10.29 18.07 -1.90
CA ALA A 81 9.87 19.26 -1.19
C ALA A 81 8.35 19.21 -0.96
N PRO A 82 7.88 19.45 0.28
CA PRO A 82 6.46 19.45 0.58
C PRO A 82 5.80 20.70 0.00
N ASP A 83 4.73 20.48 -0.78
CA ASP A 83 3.85 21.56 -1.18
C ASP A 83 2.95 22.02 -0.02
N GLU A 84 2.10 23.01 -0.27
CA GLU A 84 1.21 23.59 0.73
C GLU A 84 0.22 22.58 1.33
N ASN A 85 -0.28 21.64 0.51
CA ASN A 85 -1.19 20.60 0.97
C ASN A 85 -0.46 19.60 1.88
N ILE A 86 0.76 19.20 1.51
CA ILE A 86 1.56 18.29 2.33
C ILE A 86 1.98 18.94 3.65
N ARG A 87 2.33 20.23 3.64
CA ARG A 87 2.64 20.98 4.88
C ARG A 87 1.44 21.00 5.81
N PHE A 88 0.27 21.39 5.31
CA PHE A 88 -0.97 21.36 6.07
C PHE A 88 -1.26 19.98 6.66
N LEU A 89 -1.15 18.91 5.87
CA LEU A 89 -1.42 17.55 6.33
C LEU A 89 -0.44 17.07 7.40
N THR A 90 0.83 17.51 7.32
CA THR A 90 1.86 17.16 8.30
C THR A 90 1.59 17.86 9.64
N GLU A 91 1.20 19.13 9.60
CA GLU A 91 0.76 19.88 10.78
C GLU A 91 -0.49 19.24 11.41
N ALA A 92 -1.51 18.96 10.58
CA ALA A 92 -2.74 18.30 11.03
C ALA A 92 -2.47 16.92 11.68
N ARG A 93 -1.52 16.13 11.16
CA ARG A 93 -1.13 14.83 11.74
C ARG A 93 -0.61 14.96 13.17
N ASP A 94 0.08 16.07 13.47
CA ASP A 94 0.72 16.28 14.76
C ASP A 94 -0.27 16.87 15.80
N GLU A 95 -1.33 17.54 15.35
CA GLU A 95 -2.34 18.20 16.19
C GLU A 95 -3.65 17.42 16.34
N GLU A 96 -4.06 16.67 15.31
CA GLU A 96 -5.34 15.96 15.27
C GLU A 96 -5.20 14.46 15.65
N PRO A 97 -6.28 13.80 16.10
CA PRO A 97 -6.32 12.34 16.21
C PRO A 97 -5.98 11.64 14.88
N PRO A 98 -5.50 10.38 14.90
CA PRO A 98 -5.12 9.66 13.67
C PRO A 98 -6.19 9.69 12.59
N PHE A 99 -5.76 9.93 11.35
CA PHE A 99 -6.61 9.99 10.15
C PHE A 99 -5.93 9.37 8.93
N ARG A 100 -6.71 9.05 7.89
CA ARG A 100 -6.22 8.78 6.53
C ARG A 100 -6.45 9.95 5.59
N VAL A 101 -5.58 10.02 4.59
CA VAL A 101 -5.72 10.86 3.41
C VAL A 101 -6.11 10.00 2.22
N LEU A 102 -7.10 10.43 1.45
CA LEU A 102 -7.37 9.92 0.12
C LEU A 102 -6.74 10.87 -0.89
N SER A 103 -5.71 10.44 -1.61
CA SER A 103 -5.18 11.19 -2.74
C SER A 103 -5.76 10.67 -4.04
N MET A 104 -6.44 11.53 -4.79
CA MET A 104 -6.95 11.23 -6.14
C MET A 104 -5.97 11.65 -7.23
N VAL A 105 -4.79 12.14 -6.87
CA VAL A 105 -3.67 12.32 -7.79
C VAL A 105 -3.32 10.96 -8.43
N GLN A 106 -2.98 10.96 -9.72
CA GLN A 106 -2.73 9.73 -10.49
C GLN A 106 -3.89 8.72 -10.40
N GLY A 107 -5.13 9.20 -10.37
CA GLY A 107 -6.33 8.34 -10.36
C GLY A 107 -6.47 7.48 -9.10
N GLY A 108 -5.94 7.93 -7.95
CA GLY A 108 -6.01 7.18 -6.70
C GLY A 108 -4.80 6.27 -6.42
N GLN A 109 -3.75 6.35 -7.25
CA GLN A 109 -2.52 5.56 -7.10
C GLN A 109 -1.36 6.34 -6.47
N ASP A 110 -1.58 7.62 -6.11
CA ASP A 110 -0.56 8.47 -5.53
C ASP A 110 -0.06 7.96 -4.17
N VAL A 111 1.27 7.84 -4.06
CA VAL A 111 1.98 7.44 -2.84
C VAL A 111 2.80 8.57 -2.22
N LYS A 112 2.84 9.75 -2.87
CA LYS A 112 3.67 10.88 -2.43
C LYS A 112 3.39 11.31 -0.98
N PRO A 113 2.12 11.40 -0.50
CA PRO A 113 1.89 11.77 0.90
C PRO A 113 2.51 10.76 1.88
N GLY A 114 2.61 9.49 1.50
CA GLY A 114 3.24 8.44 2.30
C GLY A 114 4.73 8.69 2.59
N LEU A 115 5.44 9.42 1.72
CA LEU A 115 6.83 9.84 1.96
C LEU A 115 6.99 10.72 3.20
N TYR A 116 5.91 11.39 3.63
CA TYR A 116 5.88 12.27 4.79
C TYR A 116 5.24 11.59 6.02
N GLY A 117 5.05 10.27 5.97
CA GLY A 117 4.42 9.51 7.05
C GLY A 117 2.90 9.73 7.17
N LEU A 118 2.25 10.19 6.10
CA LEU A 118 0.80 10.32 6.04
C LEU A 118 0.19 8.97 5.64
N GLU A 119 -0.80 8.52 6.40
CA GLU A 119 -1.48 7.24 6.16
C GLU A 119 -2.51 7.39 5.04
N LEU A 120 -2.45 6.52 4.04
CA LEU A 120 -3.26 6.61 2.83
C LEU A 120 -4.43 5.62 2.83
N ALA A 121 -5.59 6.05 2.30
CA ALA A 121 -6.76 5.19 2.11
C ALA A 121 -6.70 4.39 0.81
N ALA A 122 -6.03 4.94 -0.20
CA ALA A 122 -5.75 4.32 -1.49
C ALA A 122 -4.35 4.74 -1.94
N GLY A 123 -3.79 4.03 -2.90
CA GLY A 123 -2.46 4.28 -3.43
C GLY A 123 -1.89 2.98 -3.99
N HIS A 124 -0.74 3.08 -4.66
CA HIS A 124 -0.04 1.87 -5.08
C HIS A 124 0.60 1.16 -3.88
N HIS A 125 0.18 -0.08 -3.64
CA HIS A 125 0.85 -0.95 -2.68
C HIS A 125 0.92 -2.39 -3.23
N PRO A 126 2.10 -3.03 -3.26
CA PRO A 126 2.32 -4.27 -4.03
C PRO A 126 1.72 -5.52 -3.39
N ASN A 127 1.24 -5.43 -2.15
CA ASN A 127 0.73 -6.57 -1.37
C ASN A 127 -0.57 -6.21 -0.65
N ASP A 128 -1.53 -5.64 -1.38
CA ASP A 128 -2.85 -5.34 -0.83
C ASP A 128 -3.64 -6.60 -0.51
N LEU A 129 -4.39 -6.56 0.59
CA LEU A 129 -5.39 -7.58 0.89
C LEU A 129 -6.53 -7.47 -0.14
N ALA A 130 -6.92 -8.59 -0.75
CA ALA A 130 -8.04 -8.65 -1.70
C ALA A 130 -9.31 -8.00 -1.12
N ARG A 131 -9.64 -8.29 0.15
CA ARG A 131 -10.80 -7.70 0.85
C ARG A 131 -10.71 -6.17 0.98
N TYR A 132 -9.51 -5.63 1.20
CA TYR A 132 -9.34 -4.17 1.25
C TYR A 132 -9.63 -3.55 -0.12
N ARG A 133 -9.14 -4.19 -1.18
CA ARG A 133 -9.37 -3.76 -2.57
C ARG A 133 -10.84 -3.83 -2.97
N GLU A 134 -11.54 -4.88 -2.56
CA GLU A 134 -12.99 -5.04 -2.73
C GLU A 134 -13.74 -3.93 -2.00
N LEU A 135 -13.39 -3.64 -0.74
CA LEU A 135 -14.02 -2.56 0.03
C LEU A 135 -13.86 -1.18 -0.65
N ILE A 136 -12.64 -0.83 -1.09
CA ILE A 136 -12.38 0.46 -1.76
C ILE A 136 -12.82 0.47 -3.23
N GLY A 137 -13.25 -0.66 -3.78
CA GLY A 137 -13.71 -0.80 -5.16
C GLY A 137 -12.60 -0.61 -6.19
N MET A 138 -11.40 -1.12 -5.90
CA MET A 138 -10.22 -0.99 -6.77
C MET A 138 -9.88 -2.32 -7.45
N GLU A 139 -10.11 -2.40 -8.76
CA GLU A 139 -9.76 -3.54 -9.61
C GLU A 139 -8.44 -3.27 -10.36
N GLY A 140 -7.46 -4.18 -10.26
CA GLY A 140 -6.15 -4.01 -10.90
C GLY A 140 -5.45 -2.70 -10.51
N SER A 141 -5.03 -1.89 -11.49
CA SER A 141 -4.48 -0.55 -11.24
C SER A 141 -5.51 0.56 -11.44
N GLY A 142 -6.80 0.24 -11.32
CA GLY A 142 -7.91 1.18 -11.51
C GLY A 142 -8.08 2.17 -10.34
N ALA A 143 -9.07 3.04 -10.48
CA ALA A 143 -9.46 3.99 -9.44
C ALA A 143 -10.24 3.30 -8.31
N PRO A 144 -10.14 3.77 -7.05
CA PRO A 144 -10.91 3.25 -5.94
C PRO A 144 -12.37 3.74 -6.01
N ARG A 145 -13.22 3.03 -6.76
CA ARG A 145 -14.58 3.51 -7.10
C ARG A 145 -15.47 3.73 -5.89
N ASN A 146 -15.35 2.89 -4.85
CA ASN A 146 -16.22 2.97 -3.70
C ASN A 146 -15.86 4.15 -2.80
N LEU A 147 -14.57 4.50 -2.70
CA LEU A 147 -14.11 5.69 -1.98
C LEU A 147 -14.62 7.00 -2.61
N LEU A 148 -14.90 7.00 -3.91
CA LEU A 148 -15.46 8.16 -4.63
C LEU A 148 -16.99 8.24 -4.55
N ARG A 149 -17.67 7.13 -4.31
CA ARG A 149 -19.14 7.02 -4.42
C ARG A 149 -19.84 6.88 -3.08
N SER A 150 -19.14 6.43 -2.05
CA SER A 150 -19.72 6.13 -0.74
C SER A 150 -19.01 6.88 0.37
N THR A 151 -19.74 7.80 1.00
CA THR A 151 -19.31 8.47 2.23
C THR A 151 -19.10 7.46 3.37
N ASN A 152 -19.86 6.37 3.40
CA ASN A 152 -19.69 5.31 4.39
C ASN A 152 -18.31 4.65 4.30
N VAL A 153 -17.80 4.40 3.10
CA VAL A 153 -16.45 3.82 2.95
C VAL A 153 -15.37 4.81 3.40
N LEU A 154 -15.51 6.11 3.11
CA LEU A 154 -14.62 7.15 3.63
C LEU A 154 -14.62 7.17 5.16
N ARG A 155 -15.81 7.16 5.76
CA ARG A 155 -16.03 7.18 7.21
C ARG A 155 -15.44 5.95 7.89
N VAL A 156 -15.76 4.75 7.41
CA VAL A 156 -15.25 3.47 7.92
C VAL A 156 -13.73 3.39 7.83
N LEU A 157 -13.14 3.92 6.76
CA LEU A 157 -11.68 3.99 6.58
C LEU A 157 -11.02 5.18 7.28
N ASN A 158 -11.79 5.98 8.04
CA ASN A 158 -11.29 7.14 8.78
C ASN A 158 -10.53 8.11 7.84
N VAL A 159 -11.07 8.30 6.64
CA VAL A 159 -10.57 9.29 5.68
C VAL A 159 -11.08 10.65 6.10
N ARG A 160 -10.17 11.56 6.46
CA ARG A 160 -10.50 12.92 6.89
C ARG A 160 -10.22 13.97 5.83
N TYR A 161 -9.23 13.70 4.99
CA TYR A 161 -8.81 14.63 3.94
C TYR A 161 -8.80 13.98 2.57
N LEU A 162 -9.32 14.70 1.58
CA LEU A 162 -9.28 14.37 0.16
C LEU A 162 -8.34 15.34 -0.56
N LEU A 163 -7.23 14.83 -1.09
CA LEU A 163 -6.33 15.56 -1.97
C LEU A 163 -6.78 15.37 -3.42
N TRP A 164 -7.26 16.44 -4.05
CA TRP A 164 -7.93 16.42 -5.34
C TRP A 164 -7.14 17.20 -6.41
N PRO A 165 -6.98 16.67 -7.63
CA PRO A 165 -6.32 17.37 -8.72
C PRO A 165 -7.30 18.25 -9.51
N ASP A 166 -7.56 19.47 -9.03
CA ASP A 166 -8.48 20.44 -9.67
C ASP A 166 -8.16 20.69 -11.15
N LEU A 167 -6.87 20.70 -11.53
CA LEU A 167 -6.49 20.96 -12.92
C LEU A 167 -6.98 19.85 -13.88
N GLU A 168 -7.10 18.62 -13.38
CA GLU A 168 -7.49 17.45 -14.17
C GLU A 168 -9.01 17.26 -14.20
N TYR A 169 -9.69 17.49 -13.06
CA TYR A 169 -11.12 17.16 -12.90
C TYR A 169 -12.03 18.35 -12.59
N GLY A 170 -11.49 19.56 -12.43
CA GLY A 170 -12.20 20.71 -11.90
C GLY A 170 -12.31 20.67 -10.36
N PRO A 171 -12.67 21.81 -9.73
CA PRO A 171 -12.88 21.87 -8.29
C PRO A 171 -14.11 21.06 -7.88
N VAL A 172 -14.11 20.57 -6.64
CA VAL A 172 -15.27 19.91 -6.04
C VAL A 172 -16.14 20.95 -5.33
N ASP A 173 -17.41 21.03 -5.73
CA ASP A 173 -18.39 21.93 -5.12
C ASP A 173 -18.96 21.35 -3.82
N GLY A 174 -19.32 22.23 -2.88
CA GLY A 174 -19.97 21.83 -1.62
C GLY A 174 -19.06 21.19 -0.56
N MET A 175 -17.77 20.99 -0.85
CA MET A 175 -16.79 20.51 0.14
C MET A 175 -15.97 21.67 0.74
N GLU A 176 -15.68 21.58 2.03
CA GLU A 176 -14.82 22.54 2.73
C GLU A 176 -13.37 22.39 2.24
N ARG A 177 -12.90 23.36 1.47
CA ARG A 177 -11.49 23.44 1.06
C ARG A 177 -10.64 24.03 2.18
N VAL A 178 -9.72 23.23 2.72
CA VAL A 178 -8.85 23.62 3.84
C VAL A 178 -7.46 24.08 3.39
N SER A 179 -6.99 23.62 2.22
CA SER A 179 -5.70 24.03 1.63
C SER A 179 -5.72 23.85 0.10
N GLY A 180 -4.73 24.38 -0.60
CA GLY A 180 -4.51 24.05 -2.00
C GLY A 180 -3.51 24.92 -2.74
N VAL A 181 -2.90 24.34 -3.76
CA VAL A 181 -1.87 24.93 -4.60
C VAL A 181 -2.50 25.54 -5.86
N THR A 182 -2.07 26.74 -6.20
CA THR A 182 -2.52 27.49 -7.39
C THR A 182 -1.33 27.72 -8.32
N LEU A 183 -1.56 27.67 -9.63
CA LEU A 183 -0.57 28.02 -10.64
C LEU A 183 -0.34 29.54 -10.69
N PRO A 184 0.77 30.03 -11.28
CA PRO A 184 1.02 31.47 -11.42
C PRO A 184 -0.07 32.23 -12.20
N ASP A 185 -0.82 31.53 -13.07
CA ASP A 185 -1.93 32.08 -13.84
C ASP A 185 -3.28 32.11 -13.07
N GLY A 186 -3.27 31.74 -11.78
CA GLY A 186 -4.44 31.76 -10.91
C GLY A 186 -5.31 30.51 -10.98
N ARG A 187 -5.03 29.54 -11.87
CA ARG A 187 -5.78 28.28 -11.93
C ARG A 187 -5.43 27.38 -10.75
N ARG A 188 -6.44 26.73 -10.17
CA ARG A 188 -6.24 25.73 -9.12
C ARG A 188 -5.51 24.52 -9.70
N TYR A 189 -4.40 24.14 -9.06
CA TYR A 189 -3.66 22.96 -9.43
C TYR A 189 -4.18 21.74 -8.65
N ARG A 190 -4.17 21.84 -7.31
CA ARG A 190 -4.60 20.79 -6.38
C ARG A 190 -5.17 21.38 -5.11
N SER A 191 -6.29 20.86 -4.63
CA SER A 191 -6.96 21.30 -3.43
C SER A 191 -7.07 20.17 -2.43
N LEU A 192 -7.02 20.54 -1.16
CA LEU A 192 -7.26 19.65 -0.04
C LEU A 192 -8.63 19.98 0.56
N TYR A 193 -9.48 18.97 0.67
CA TYR A 193 -10.82 19.08 1.20
C TYR A 193 -10.95 18.28 2.50
N ARG A 194 -11.71 18.81 3.46
CA ARG A 194 -12.16 18.06 4.64
C ARG A 194 -13.41 17.27 4.28
N VAL A 195 -13.47 15.99 4.65
CA VAL A 195 -14.62 15.10 4.40
C VAL A 195 -15.14 14.52 5.72
N PRO A 196 -16.43 14.19 5.83
CA PRO A 196 -16.97 13.54 7.02
C PRO A 196 -16.27 12.20 7.31
N ASP A 197 -15.81 12.01 8.55
CA ASP A 197 -15.06 10.82 8.98
C ASP A 197 -15.63 10.20 10.26
N LEU A 198 -15.16 8.99 10.58
CA LEU A 198 -15.31 8.39 11.91
C LEU A 198 -13.93 8.27 12.58
N PRO A 199 -13.85 8.24 13.91
CA PRO A 199 -12.59 8.04 14.61
C PRO A 199 -11.87 6.75 14.20
N ARG A 200 -10.52 6.79 14.16
CA ARG A 200 -9.66 5.63 13.84
C ARG A 200 -9.98 4.41 14.70
N ALA A 201 -10.33 4.61 15.97
CA ALA A 201 -10.84 3.60 16.88
C ALA A 201 -12.08 4.13 17.61
N ARG A 202 -13.13 3.33 17.70
CA ARG A 202 -14.42 3.72 18.31
C ARG A 202 -15.14 2.53 18.94
N LEU A 203 -16.06 2.83 19.85
CA LEU A 203 -16.97 1.83 20.42
C LEU A 203 -18.27 1.79 19.62
N VAL A 204 -18.78 0.59 19.40
CA VAL A 204 -20.07 0.38 18.72
C VAL A 204 -20.85 -0.70 19.47
N GLY A 205 -22.10 -0.40 19.82
CA GLY A 205 -22.97 -1.27 20.61
C GLY A 205 -23.97 -2.09 19.80
N SER A 206 -23.93 -2.01 18.48
CA SER A 206 -24.77 -2.83 17.59
C SER A 206 -23.92 -3.53 16.54
N ALA A 207 -24.27 -4.77 16.23
CA ALA A 207 -23.61 -5.54 15.19
C ALA A 207 -24.58 -6.41 14.41
N ARG A 208 -24.26 -6.58 13.14
CA ARG A 208 -24.92 -7.48 12.21
C ARG A 208 -23.89 -8.49 11.71
N VAL A 209 -24.25 -9.77 11.72
CA VAL A 209 -23.39 -10.83 11.20
C VAL A 209 -23.71 -11.03 9.71
N ASP A 210 -22.75 -10.71 8.85
CA ASP A 210 -22.81 -10.86 7.40
C ASP A 210 -21.45 -11.42 6.91
N PRO A 211 -21.29 -12.76 6.87
CA PRO A 211 -20.00 -13.39 6.51
C PRO A 211 -19.69 -13.33 5.01
N GLY A 212 -20.68 -12.98 4.18
CA GLY A 212 -20.65 -13.11 2.74
C GLY A 212 -20.08 -11.90 1.99
N PRO A 213 -19.93 -12.02 0.66
CA PRO A 213 -19.52 -10.91 -0.20
C PRO A 213 -20.51 -9.71 -0.16
N GLU A 214 -21.75 -9.94 0.27
CA GLU A 214 -22.80 -8.92 0.41
C GLU A 214 -22.48 -7.86 1.48
N ALA A 215 -21.51 -8.14 2.36
CA ALA A 215 -21.04 -7.19 3.37
C ALA A 215 -20.60 -5.86 2.74
N VAL A 216 -19.93 -5.88 1.58
CA VAL A 216 -19.49 -4.65 0.89
C VAL A 216 -20.70 -3.86 0.38
N ASP A 217 -21.66 -4.52 -0.27
CA ASP A 217 -22.86 -3.87 -0.79
C ASP A 217 -23.67 -3.19 0.33
N ARG A 218 -23.71 -3.81 1.51
CA ARG A 218 -24.34 -3.23 2.69
C ARG A 218 -23.61 -1.99 3.20
N ILE A 219 -22.27 -2.01 3.24
CA ILE A 219 -21.48 -0.82 3.62
C ILE A 219 -21.74 0.34 2.64
N LEU A 220 -21.92 0.02 1.35
CA LEU A 220 -22.19 1.01 0.30
C LEU A 220 -23.60 1.60 0.37
N SER A 221 -24.55 0.90 1.01
CA SER A 221 -25.93 1.37 1.15
C SER A 221 -26.03 2.66 1.94
N GLU A 222 -26.86 3.60 1.48
CA GLU A 222 -27.17 4.84 2.20
C GLU A 222 -27.99 4.59 3.49
N GLU A 223 -28.67 3.44 3.58
CA GLU A 223 -29.43 3.03 4.78
C GLU A 223 -28.50 2.57 5.92
N PHE A 224 -27.23 2.31 5.63
CA PHE A 224 -26.26 1.84 6.61
C PHE A 224 -25.57 3.00 7.31
N GLU A 225 -25.62 3.03 8.64
CA GLU A 225 -24.92 4.01 9.47
C GLU A 225 -23.69 3.37 10.15
N PRO A 226 -22.47 3.55 9.60
CA PRO A 226 -21.27 2.89 10.11
C PRO A 226 -20.81 3.39 11.49
N GLY A 227 -21.33 4.50 11.98
CA GLY A 227 -21.12 4.95 13.36
C GLY A 227 -21.79 4.04 14.39
N ASP A 228 -22.97 3.52 14.04
CA ASP A 228 -23.90 2.90 14.99
C ASP A 228 -23.98 1.37 14.87
N GLU A 229 -23.79 0.81 13.67
CA GLU A 229 -23.81 -0.64 13.42
C GLU A 229 -22.48 -1.14 12.82
N VAL A 230 -21.96 -2.26 13.32
CA VAL A 230 -20.81 -2.98 12.75
C VAL A 230 -21.27 -4.18 11.95
N ILE A 231 -20.74 -4.35 10.74
CA ILE A 231 -20.90 -5.61 10.00
C ILE A 231 -19.75 -6.54 10.38
N LEU A 232 -20.07 -7.68 10.99
CA LEU A 232 -19.10 -8.69 11.40
C LEU A 232 -19.17 -9.94 10.53
N ALA A 233 -18.03 -10.57 10.31
CA ALA A 233 -17.99 -11.86 9.63
C ALA A 233 -18.44 -13.04 10.52
N GLU A 234 -18.34 -12.89 11.84
CA GLU A 234 -18.64 -13.93 12.82
C GLU A 234 -19.35 -13.27 14.03
N PRO A 235 -20.24 -13.99 14.74
CA PRO A 235 -20.92 -13.45 15.91
C PRO A 235 -19.92 -13.08 17.02
N PRO A 236 -20.12 -11.96 17.73
CA PRO A 236 -19.28 -11.59 18.85
C PRO A 236 -19.51 -12.53 20.05
N PRO A 237 -18.50 -12.76 20.90
CA PRO A 237 -18.59 -13.64 22.07
C PRO A 237 -19.24 -12.95 23.29
N LEU A 238 -19.97 -11.86 23.09
CA LEU A 238 -20.70 -11.11 24.12
C LEU A 238 -22.03 -10.63 23.56
N GLU A 239 -22.99 -10.38 24.45
CA GLU A 239 -24.28 -9.79 24.08
C GLU A 239 -24.14 -8.27 23.98
N LEU A 240 -24.49 -7.74 22.81
CA LEU A 240 -24.48 -6.31 22.54
C LEU A 240 -25.84 -5.70 22.85
N PRO A 241 -25.91 -4.45 23.35
CA PRO A 241 -27.17 -3.79 23.68
C PRO A 241 -28.04 -3.48 22.46
N GLY A 242 -27.45 -3.41 21.25
CA GLY A 242 -28.18 -3.12 20.01
C GLY A 242 -28.43 -1.62 19.76
N GLU A 243 -27.85 -0.75 20.59
CA GLU A 243 -27.96 0.71 20.53
C GLU A 243 -26.57 1.37 20.68
N PRO A 244 -26.42 2.66 20.32
CA PRO A 244 -25.16 3.37 20.51
C PRO A 244 -24.66 3.32 21.96
N VAL A 245 -23.36 3.09 22.15
CA VAL A 245 -22.73 2.99 23.47
C VAL A 245 -21.84 4.20 23.69
N GLU A 246 -22.11 4.94 24.77
CA GLU A 246 -21.22 6.00 25.23
C GLU A 246 -19.92 5.42 25.77
N GLY A 247 -18.81 6.10 25.47
CA GLY A 247 -17.51 5.72 25.98
C GLY A 247 -16.37 6.54 25.41
N GLU A 248 -15.17 6.26 25.93
CA GLU A 248 -13.93 6.95 25.56
C GLU A 248 -12.90 5.92 25.07
N VAL A 249 -12.18 6.28 24.01
CA VAL A 249 -11.08 5.49 23.46
C VAL A 249 -9.83 6.37 23.39
N ARG A 250 -8.79 6.00 24.14
CA ARG A 250 -7.52 6.74 24.20
C ARG A 250 -6.36 5.87 23.75
N TRP A 251 -5.55 6.39 22.84
CA TRP A 251 -4.33 5.76 22.37
C TRP A 251 -3.21 5.83 23.43
N GLU A 252 -2.63 4.69 23.80
CA GLU A 252 -1.39 4.62 24.58
C GLU A 252 -0.18 4.32 23.68
N GLU A 253 -0.36 3.43 22.70
CA GLU A 253 0.68 3.03 21.75
C GLU A 253 0.08 2.80 20.37
N ARG A 254 0.73 3.33 19.33
CA ARG A 254 0.38 3.10 17.93
C ARG A 254 1.63 2.68 17.17
N GLY A 255 1.76 1.39 16.92
CA GLY A 255 2.85 0.82 16.14
C GLY A 255 2.37 -0.17 15.08
N PRO A 256 3.23 -0.55 14.14
CA PRO A 256 2.87 -1.46 13.04
C PRO A 256 2.54 -2.88 13.53
N ASN A 257 3.13 -3.32 14.64
CA ASN A 257 2.97 -4.68 15.18
C ASN A 257 2.26 -4.72 16.54
N ARG A 258 1.97 -3.55 17.14
CA ARG A 258 1.37 -3.44 18.47
C ARG A 258 0.59 -2.13 18.59
N ILE A 259 -0.62 -2.24 19.10
CA ILE A 259 -1.52 -1.14 19.42
C ILE A 259 -2.00 -1.34 20.85
N VAL A 260 -1.99 -0.26 21.63
CA VAL A 260 -2.52 -0.27 22.99
C VAL A 260 -3.49 0.89 23.16
N LEU A 261 -4.68 0.58 23.64
CA LEU A 261 -5.78 1.51 23.85
C LEU A 261 -6.29 1.39 25.29
N ARG A 262 -6.58 2.52 25.93
CA ARG A 262 -7.48 2.57 27.09
C ARG A 262 -8.89 2.83 26.60
N VAL A 263 -9.81 2.04 27.10
CA VAL A 263 -11.21 2.06 26.69
C VAL A 263 -12.06 2.20 27.95
N ARG A 264 -13.02 3.10 27.93
CA ARG A 264 -14.10 3.17 28.92
C ARG A 264 -15.42 3.01 28.19
N ALA A 265 -16.18 1.96 28.47
CA ALA A 265 -17.45 1.68 27.83
C ALA A 265 -18.58 1.67 28.87
N ALA A 266 -19.71 2.33 28.57
CA ALA A 266 -20.87 2.36 29.46
C ALA A 266 -21.66 1.03 29.47
N ALA A 267 -21.56 0.24 28.39
CA ALA A 267 -22.19 -1.06 28.21
C ALA A 267 -21.25 -1.96 27.37
N PRO A 268 -21.51 -3.28 27.26
CA PRO A 268 -20.74 -4.15 26.37
C PRO A 268 -20.73 -3.63 24.93
N ALA A 269 -19.56 -3.61 24.31
CA ALA A 269 -19.35 -2.97 23.01
C ALA A 269 -18.26 -3.65 22.19
N LEU A 270 -18.20 -3.30 20.91
CA LEU A 270 -17.10 -3.61 20.02
C LEU A 270 -16.17 -2.41 19.92
N LEU A 271 -14.91 -2.59 20.32
CA LEU A 271 -13.83 -1.67 19.94
C LEU A 271 -13.47 -1.93 18.48
N VAL A 272 -14.02 -1.11 17.58
CA VAL A 272 -13.74 -1.16 16.15
C VAL A 272 -12.50 -0.33 15.86
N LEU A 273 -11.56 -0.89 15.09
CA LEU A 273 -10.42 -0.16 14.56
C LEU A 273 -10.52 -0.10 13.04
N SER A 274 -10.30 1.08 12.49
CA SER A 274 -10.11 1.30 11.05
C SER A 274 -8.72 0.80 10.61
N GLU A 275 -8.44 -0.47 10.86
CA GLU A 275 -7.19 -1.17 10.62
C GLU A 275 -7.48 -2.58 10.10
N ASN A 276 -6.66 -3.06 9.17
CA ASN A 276 -6.92 -4.34 8.51
C ASN A 276 -6.82 -5.54 9.47
N TRP A 277 -7.83 -6.41 9.40
CA TRP A 277 -7.84 -7.73 10.00
C TRP A 277 -6.99 -8.72 9.19
N PHE A 278 -6.27 -9.56 9.92
CA PHE A 278 -5.48 -10.66 9.39
C PHE A 278 -5.38 -11.77 10.45
N PRO A 279 -5.36 -13.07 10.08
CA PRO A 279 -5.41 -14.17 11.05
C PRO A 279 -4.34 -14.19 12.14
N ALA A 280 -3.21 -13.53 11.92
CA ALA A 280 -2.09 -13.46 12.87
C ALA A 280 -2.22 -12.32 13.89
N TRP A 281 -3.25 -11.47 13.81
CA TRP A 281 -3.54 -10.50 14.86
C TRP A 281 -4.16 -11.18 16.08
N ARG A 282 -3.65 -10.83 17.25
CA ARG A 282 -4.14 -11.27 18.56
C ARG A 282 -4.53 -10.05 19.38
N ALA A 283 -5.44 -10.25 20.34
CA ALA A 283 -5.80 -9.22 21.29
C ALA A 283 -5.77 -9.74 22.73
N ARG A 284 -5.57 -8.81 23.67
CA ARG A 284 -5.78 -9.00 25.09
C ARG A 284 -6.59 -7.85 25.65
N VAL A 285 -7.56 -8.17 26.50
CA VAL A 285 -8.30 -7.20 27.30
C VAL A 285 -7.89 -7.44 28.75
N ASP A 286 -7.26 -6.44 29.37
CA ASP A 286 -6.71 -6.52 30.73
C ASP A 286 -5.75 -7.70 30.95
N GLY A 287 -4.98 -8.02 29.90
CA GLY A 287 -4.00 -9.12 29.91
C GLY A 287 -4.58 -10.50 29.60
N VAL A 288 -5.91 -10.65 29.53
CA VAL A 288 -6.60 -11.89 29.17
C VAL A 288 -6.81 -11.94 27.65
N GLU A 289 -6.59 -13.10 27.02
CA GLU A 289 -6.77 -13.25 25.58
C GLU A 289 -8.22 -12.97 25.16
N ALA A 290 -8.37 -12.21 24.07
CA ALA A 290 -9.65 -11.87 23.46
C ALA A 290 -9.59 -12.11 21.94
N PRO A 291 -10.72 -12.47 21.30
CA PRO A 291 -10.75 -12.67 19.86
C PRO A 291 -10.61 -11.34 19.11
N VAL A 292 -10.00 -11.40 17.93
CA VAL A 292 -9.96 -10.30 16.97
C VAL A 292 -10.94 -10.63 15.86
N LEU A 293 -12.09 -9.97 15.88
CA LEU A 293 -13.18 -10.18 14.93
C LEU A 293 -12.90 -9.41 13.64
N ARG A 294 -13.35 -9.96 12.50
CA ARG A 294 -13.32 -9.25 11.22
C ARG A 294 -14.59 -8.40 11.10
N ALA A 295 -14.39 -7.10 10.97
CA ALA A 295 -15.42 -6.06 10.86
C ALA A 295 -15.34 -5.36 9.49
N TYR A 296 -16.45 -4.83 9.00
CA TYR A 296 -16.52 -4.05 7.75
C TYR A 296 -15.72 -4.67 6.59
N HIS A 297 -15.94 -5.98 6.35
CA HIS A 297 -15.27 -6.80 5.36
C HIS A 297 -13.76 -7.07 5.60
N THR A 298 -12.97 -6.05 5.90
CA THR A 298 -11.50 -6.13 5.98
C THR A 298 -10.91 -5.59 7.28
N LEU A 299 -11.66 -4.84 8.08
CA LEU A 299 -11.20 -4.20 9.30
C LEU A 299 -11.31 -5.14 10.52
N ARG A 300 -10.83 -4.69 11.68
CA ARG A 300 -10.86 -5.48 12.92
C ARG A 300 -11.69 -4.85 14.02
N ALA A 301 -12.28 -5.69 14.86
CA ALA A 301 -12.92 -5.31 16.10
C ALA A 301 -12.48 -6.23 17.25
N VAL A 302 -12.48 -5.70 18.47
CA VAL A 302 -12.23 -6.46 19.71
C VAL A 302 -13.42 -6.27 20.65
N PRO A 303 -14.06 -7.35 21.14
CA PRO A 303 -15.13 -7.24 22.12
C PRO A 303 -14.58 -6.73 23.45
N VAL A 304 -15.31 -5.80 24.07
CA VAL A 304 -15.02 -5.24 25.41
C VAL A 304 -16.31 -5.23 26.24
N GLU A 305 -16.19 -5.63 27.50
CA GLU A 305 -17.29 -5.54 28.46
C GLU A 305 -17.52 -4.08 28.89
N ALA A 306 -18.58 -3.85 29.66
CA ALA A 306 -18.79 -2.55 30.31
C ALA A 306 -17.72 -2.28 31.37
N GLY A 307 -17.20 -1.05 31.41
CA GLY A 307 -16.18 -0.63 32.37
C GLY A 307 -14.93 -0.03 31.71
N GLU A 308 -13.85 0.04 32.49
CA GLU A 308 -12.55 0.53 32.03
C GLU A 308 -11.63 -0.66 31.73
N HIS A 309 -11.06 -0.66 30.52
CA HIS A 309 -10.26 -1.75 30.00
C HIS A 309 -8.99 -1.23 29.33
N ARG A 310 -7.91 -2.00 29.44
CA ARG A 310 -6.71 -1.82 28.63
C ARG A 310 -6.68 -2.90 27.54
N VAL A 311 -6.88 -2.47 26.30
CA VAL A 311 -6.91 -3.34 25.13
C VAL A 311 -5.56 -3.30 24.42
N GLU A 312 -4.91 -4.45 24.31
CA GLU A 312 -3.66 -4.64 23.57
C GLU A 312 -3.93 -5.48 22.33
N ILE A 313 -3.56 -4.99 21.16
CA ILE A 313 -3.69 -5.71 19.88
C ILE A 313 -2.29 -5.84 19.29
N PHE A 314 -1.85 -7.06 18.98
CA PHE A 314 -0.47 -7.31 18.55
C PHE A 314 -0.39 -8.40 17.47
N TYR A 315 0.59 -8.26 16.59
CA TYR A 315 0.82 -9.20 15.51
C TYR A 315 1.71 -10.35 15.99
N SER A 316 1.20 -11.58 15.91
CA SER A 316 1.94 -12.80 16.28
C SER A 316 1.67 -13.91 15.28
N SER A 317 2.63 -14.15 14.38
CA SER A 317 2.55 -15.17 13.35
C SER A 317 3.45 -16.37 13.66
N ASP A 318 2.82 -17.52 13.92
CA ASP A 318 3.53 -18.79 14.09
C ASP A 318 4.27 -19.21 12.83
N LEU A 319 3.70 -18.91 11.65
CA LEU A 319 4.33 -19.17 10.36
C LEU A 319 5.63 -18.36 10.22
N LEU A 320 5.60 -17.06 10.52
CA LEU A 320 6.80 -16.22 10.46
C LEU A 320 7.89 -16.75 11.40
N ARG A 321 7.52 -17.12 12.64
CA ARG A 321 8.46 -17.68 13.61
C ARG A 321 9.09 -18.98 13.10
N ARG A 322 8.30 -19.89 12.51
CA ARG A 322 8.82 -21.14 11.90
C ARG A 322 9.73 -20.87 10.70
N SER A 323 9.36 -19.95 9.82
CA SER A 323 10.16 -19.57 8.65
C SER A 323 11.51 -18.95 9.04
N LEU A 324 11.56 -18.14 10.09
CA LEU A 324 12.82 -17.60 10.61
C LEU A 324 13.76 -18.70 11.10
N TRP A 325 13.24 -19.69 11.84
CA TRP A 325 14.03 -20.84 12.27
C TRP A 325 14.56 -21.66 11.09
N LEU A 326 13.72 -21.95 10.09
CA LEU A 326 14.15 -22.66 8.90
C LEU A 326 15.23 -21.91 8.12
N SER A 327 15.08 -20.60 7.96
CA SER A 327 16.09 -19.75 7.31
C SER A 327 17.42 -19.75 8.07
N ALA A 328 17.38 -19.66 9.41
CA ALA A 328 18.57 -19.71 10.24
C ALA A 328 19.32 -21.05 10.12
N ILE A 329 18.59 -22.16 10.14
CA ILE A 329 19.15 -23.51 9.93
C ILE A 329 19.77 -23.63 8.54
N SER A 330 19.08 -23.13 7.51
CA SER A 330 19.56 -23.19 6.12
C SER A 330 20.84 -22.35 5.93
N ALA A 331 20.88 -21.15 6.50
CA ALA A 331 22.06 -20.30 6.50
C ALA A 331 23.25 -20.95 7.22
N LEU A 332 23.01 -21.62 8.35
CA LEU A 332 24.04 -22.35 9.09
C LEU A 332 24.62 -23.50 8.26
N ILE A 333 23.77 -24.28 7.59
CA ILE A 333 24.21 -25.37 6.70
C ILE A 333 25.10 -24.84 5.57
N LEU A 334 24.68 -23.74 4.92
CA LEU A 334 25.47 -23.11 3.86
C LEU A 334 26.81 -22.57 4.36
N ALA A 335 26.83 -21.93 5.54
CA ALA A 335 28.05 -21.45 6.16
C ALA A 335 29.02 -22.60 6.47
N CYS A 336 28.52 -23.71 7.02
CA CYS A 336 29.30 -24.92 7.27
C CYS A 336 29.86 -25.50 5.95
N ALA A 337 29.03 -25.61 4.91
CA ALA A 337 29.47 -26.10 3.60
C ALA A 337 30.57 -25.22 2.98
N ALA A 338 30.43 -23.89 3.04
CA ALA A 338 31.44 -22.94 2.57
C ALA A 338 32.75 -23.04 3.38
N ALA A 339 32.64 -23.16 4.71
CA ALA A 339 33.80 -23.33 5.58
C ALA A 339 34.56 -24.63 5.24
N THR A 340 33.86 -25.75 5.05
CA THR A 340 34.52 -27.03 4.69
C THR A 340 35.22 -26.96 3.33
N THR A 341 34.64 -26.29 2.33
CA THR A 341 35.29 -26.11 1.02
C THR A 341 36.53 -25.23 1.10
N LEU A 342 36.49 -24.15 1.88
CA LEU A 342 37.64 -23.29 2.12
C LEU A 342 38.78 -24.04 2.83
N VAL A 343 38.46 -24.84 3.85
CA VAL A 343 39.44 -25.67 4.56
C VAL A 343 40.06 -26.71 3.62
N ARG A 344 39.26 -27.38 2.79
CA ARG A 344 39.77 -28.34 1.78
C ARG A 344 40.68 -27.67 0.77
N ARG A 345 40.34 -26.48 0.25
CA ARG A 345 41.19 -25.72 -0.68
C ARG A 345 42.52 -25.29 -0.05
N ARG A 346 42.52 -24.86 1.22
CA ARG A 346 43.75 -24.51 1.95
C ARG A 346 44.66 -25.71 2.18
N ARG A 347 44.10 -26.89 2.47
CA ARG A 347 44.87 -28.14 2.63
C ARG A 347 45.42 -28.67 1.29
N GLY A 348 44.68 -28.54 0.20
CA GLY A 348 45.11 -28.94 -1.15
C GLY A 348 46.17 -28.03 -1.79
N ARG A 349 46.37 -26.80 -1.30
CA ARG A 349 47.46 -25.89 -1.72
C ARG A 349 48.75 -26.05 -0.92
N ARG A 350 48.74 -26.82 0.18
CA ARG A 350 49.91 -27.09 1.03
C ARG A 350 50.57 -28.45 0.74
N ARG A 351 49.97 -29.26 -0.11
CA ARG A 351 50.58 -30.41 -0.78
C ARG A 351 50.90 -29.99 -2.19
#